data_AF-T1L5V1-F1
#
_entry.id   AF-T1L5V1-F1
#
_cell.length_a   1.000
_cell.length_b   1.000
_cell.length_c   1.000
_cell.angle_alpha   90.00
_cell.angle_beta   90.00
_cell.angle_gamma   90.00
#
_symmetry.space_group_name_H-M   'P 1'
#
loop_
_entity.id
_entity.type
_entity.pdbx_description
1 polymer ?
#
loop_
_entity_poly.entity_id
_entity_poly.type
_entity_poly.pdbx_seq_one_letter_code
_entity_poly.pdbx_strand_id
1 'polypeptide(L)'
;MYHNIRFIDVQKKSIIPCTPLAIVKILDHLGVYNHEFDYGDQLNGKVITVINRSEVVGRPLAALLANDGAKTYSVDLDGILQFHRGPGKQKHRVTSTDKTLKDVLPVSDVVIAGVPDKKFKVPTELLKPGVVAINFSTDRNFPDSVKEKASVFVPAIGKMTIVMLQRNLMRLYDYRRDAPFRFRFS
;
A
#
# COMPACT_ATOMS: atom_id res chain seq x y z
N MET A 1 -10.32 -9.94 9.35
CA MET A 1 -8.85 -10.11 9.27
C MET A 1 -8.09 -8.79 9.12
N TYR A 2 -8.70 -7.70 8.64
CA TYR A 2 -8.08 -6.35 8.61
C TYR A 2 -8.58 -5.47 9.76
N HIS A 3 -8.40 -5.93 10.99
CA HIS A 3 -8.59 -5.06 12.14
C HIS A 3 -7.43 -4.08 12.19
N ASN A 4 -7.72 -2.79 12.38
CA ASN A 4 -6.75 -1.72 12.56
C ASN A 4 -6.08 -1.82 13.93
N ILE A 5 -5.52 -2.99 14.23
CA ILE A 5 -4.66 -3.24 15.38
C ILE A 5 -3.28 -2.81 14.89
N ARG A 6 -3.04 -1.49 14.77
CA ARG A 6 -1.68 -0.93 14.62
C ARG A 6 -0.88 -1.10 15.92
N PHE A 7 -1.55 -1.52 16.98
CA PHE A 7 -1.03 -1.75 18.31
C PHE A 7 -1.61 -3.05 18.87
N ILE A 8 -0.77 -4.06 19.13
CA ILE A 8 -1.12 -5.32 19.79
C ILE A 8 -1.48 -5.07 21.27
N ASP A 9 -0.93 -3.99 21.85
CA ASP A 9 -1.19 -3.45 23.19
C ASP A 9 -0.83 -1.95 23.17
N VAL A 10 -1.21 -1.15 24.17
CA VAL A 10 -0.99 0.33 24.26
C VAL A 10 0.46 0.74 23.93
N GLN A 11 1.42 -0.18 24.13
CA GLN A 11 2.85 0.04 23.87
C GLN A 11 3.43 -0.73 22.66
N LYS A 12 2.78 -1.79 22.14
CA LYS A 12 3.39 -2.68 21.11
C LYS A 12 2.79 -2.46 19.73
N LYS A 13 3.54 -1.88 18.78
CA LYS A 13 3.07 -1.71 17.39
C LYS A 13 2.91 -3.06 16.69
N SER A 14 1.83 -3.28 15.98
CA SER A 14 1.62 -4.51 15.20
C SER A 14 2.64 -4.64 14.06
N ILE A 15 2.96 -5.89 13.72
CA ILE A 15 3.84 -6.21 12.62
C ILE A 15 3.04 -6.14 11.32
N ILE A 16 3.34 -5.13 10.51
CA ILE A 16 2.74 -4.94 9.20
C ILE A 16 3.47 -5.86 8.20
N PRO A 17 2.76 -6.52 7.27
CA PRO A 17 3.40 -7.29 6.20
C PRO A 17 4.46 -6.46 5.47
N CYS A 18 5.61 -7.07 5.20
CA CYS A 18 6.81 -6.37 4.73
C CYS A 18 6.62 -5.67 3.37
N THR A 19 5.87 -6.27 2.44
CA THR A 19 5.63 -5.68 1.10
C THR A 19 4.74 -4.42 1.15
N PRO A 20 3.54 -4.43 1.77
CA PRO A 20 2.77 -3.20 2.01
C PRO A 20 3.56 -2.13 2.78
N LEU A 21 4.30 -2.54 3.82
CA LEU A 21 5.13 -1.62 4.60
C LEU A 21 6.25 -0.99 3.77
N ALA A 22 6.89 -1.75 2.88
CA ALA A 22 7.93 -1.27 1.98
C ALA A 22 7.36 -0.20 1.04
N ILE A 23 6.18 -0.43 0.47
CA ILE A 23 5.50 0.52 -0.41
C ILE A 23 5.15 1.81 0.34
N VAL A 24 4.60 1.71 1.56
CA VAL A 24 4.34 2.88 2.40
C VAL A 24 5.62 3.67 2.66
N LYS A 25 6.73 3.00 2.97
CA LYS A 25 8.02 3.66 3.22
C LYS A 25 8.62 4.31 1.98
N ILE A 26 8.41 3.71 0.80
CA ILE A 26 8.79 4.33 -0.47
C ILE A 26 7.97 5.60 -0.70
N LEU A 27 6.64 5.54 -0.56
CA LEU A 27 5.76 6.70 -0.75
C LEU A 27 6.09 7.86 0.21
N ASP A 28 6.37 7.52 1.47
CA ASP A 28 6.84 8.44 2.50
C ASP A 28 8.13 9.14 2.06
N HIS A 29 9.13 8.37 1.62
CA HIS A 29 10.41 8.91 1.14
C HIS A 29 10.28 9.75 -0.14
N LEU A 30 9.32 9.44 -1.01
CA LEU A 30 9.03 10.20 -2.23
C LEU A 30 8.20 11.48 -1.98
N GLY A 31 7.88 11.81 -0.73
CA GLY A 31 7.10 13.00 -0.39
C GLY A 31 5.62 12.92 -0.75
N VAL A 32 5.09 11.71 -0.98
CA VAL A 32 3.65 11.51 -1.23
C VAL A 32 2.83 11.72 0.04
N TYR A 33 3.40 11.33 1.18
CA TYR A 33 2.83 11.58 2.51
C TYR A 33 3.08 13.05 2.89
N ASN A 34 2.01 13.80 3.15
CA ASN A 34 2.12 15.15 3.70
C ASN A 34 2.20 15.06 5.24
N HIS A 35 3.36 15.43 5.79
CA HIS A 35 3.63 15.42 7.24
C HIS A 35 3.08 16.63 8.00
N GLU A 36 2.45 17.59 7.32
CA GLU A 36 1.69 18.67 7.96
C GLU A 36 0.35 18.18 8.54
N PHE A 37 -0.20 17.08 8.01
CA PHE A 37 -1.41 16.46 8.54
C PHE A 37 -1.10 15.50 9.69
N ASP A 38 -2.11 15.29 10.53
CA ASP A 38 -2.08 14.32 11.61
C ASP A 38 -1.75 12.90 11.12
N TYR A 39 -1.11 12.12 12.00
CA TYR A 39 -0.84 10.71 11.73
C TYR A 39 -2.14 9.95 11.38
N GLY A 40 -2.10 9.24 10.25
CA GLY A 40 -3.26 8.55 9.69
C GLY A 40 -4.18 9.43 8.83
N ASP A 41 -3.78 10.65 8.49
CA ASP A 41 -4.44 11.50 7.48
C ASP A 41 -3.45 12.09 6.45
N GLN A 42 -2.20 11.61 6.47
CA GLN A 42 -1.09 12.14 5.67
C GLN A 42 -1.27 11.92 4.16
N LEU A 43 -2.18 11.04 3.74
CA LEU A 43 -2.55 10.84 2.34
C LEU A 43 -3.90 11.48 1.98
N ASN A 44 -4.43 12.36 2.84
CA ASN A 44 -5.67 13.07 2.55
C ASN A 44 -5.53 13.86 1.23
N GLY A 45 -6.59 13.82 0.41
CA GLY A 45 -6.62 14.41 -0.93
C GLY A 45 -5.88 13.61 -2.00
N LYS A 46 -5.15 12.53 -1.66
CA LYS A 46 -4.48 11.67 -2.66
C LYS A 46 -5.41 10.60 -3.21
N VAL A 47 -5.32 10.38 -4.51
CA VAL A 47 -5.97 9.26 -5.20
C VAL A 47 -4.93 8.22 -5.59
N ILE A 48 -5.10 6.98 -5.12
CA ILE A 48 -4.14 5.90 -5.34
C ILE A 48 -4.83 4.70 -5.99
N THR A 49 -4.29 4.19 -7.10
CA THR A 49 -4.76 2.95 -7.72
C THR A 49 -3.79 1.81 -7.43
N VAL A 50 -4.29 0.74 -6.81
CA VAL A 50 -3.57 -0.51 -6.54
C VAL A 50 -4.09 -1.60 -7.49
N ILE A 51 -3.26 -2.00 -8.46
CA ILE A 51 -3.55 -3.06 -9.42
C ILE A 51 -3.03 -4.39 -8.86
N ASN A 52 -3.77 -4.89 -7.88
CA ASN A 52 -3.69 -6.21 -7.25
C ASN A 52 -4.71 -6.22 -6.09
N ARG A 53 -5.53 -7.28 -5.97
CA ARG A 53 -6.48 -7.45 -4.85
C ARG A 53 -6.26 -8.78 -4.08
N SER A 54 -5.05 -9.34 -4.15
CA SER A 54 -4.68 -10.51 -3.35
C SER A 54 -4.80 -10.23 -1.84
N GLU A 55 -5.14 -11.26 -1.07
CA GLU A 55 -5.16 -11.19 0.40
C GLU A 55 -3.77 -11.01 1.01
N VAL A 56 -2.71 -11.36 0.27
CA VAL A 56 -1.34 -11.31 0.77
C VAL A 56 -0.75 -9.90 0.73
N VAL A 57 -1.05 -9.14 -0.33
CA VAL A 57 -0.45 -7.79 -0.52
C VAL A 57 -1.49 -6.76 -0.93
N GLY A 58 -2.28 -7.04 -1.96
CA GLY A 58 -3.14 -6.04 -2.62
C GLY A 58 -4.19 -5.42 -1.70
N ARG A 59 -5.07 -6.25 -1.12
CA ARG A 59 -6.09 -5.80 -0.16
C ARG A 59 -5.51 -5.16 1.12
N PRO A 60 -4.50 -5.77 1.79
CA PRO A 60 -3.87 -5.14 2.94
C PRO A 60 -3.29 -3.76 2.62
N LEU A 61 -2.64 -3.60 1.46
CA LEU A 61 -2.08 -2.34 1.01
C LEU A 61 -3.19 -1.30 0.75
N ALA A 62 -4.24 -1.66 0.02
CA ALA A 62 -5.34 -0.74 -0.26
C ALA A 62 -6.04 -0.25 1.02
N ALA A 63 -6.25 -1.15 1.97
CA ALA A 63 -6.78 -0.82 3.29
C ALA A 63 -5.85 0.09 4.09
N LEU A 64 -4.53 -0.15 4.04
CA LEU A 64 -3.54 0.65 4.76
C LEU A 64 -3.52 2.10 4.26
N LEU A 65 -3.48 2.28 2.93
CA LEU A 65 -3.50 3.60 2.29
C LEU A 65 -4.81 4.35 2.56
N ALA A 66 -5.95 3.67 2.50
CA ALA A 66 -7.25 4.27 2.83
C ALA A 66 -7.36 4.68 4.31
N ASN A 67 -6.76 3.90 5.21
CA ASN A 67 -6.69 4.24 6.63
C ASN A 67 -5.78 5.46 6.89
N ASP A 68 -4.83 5.74 6.00
CA ASP A 68 -3.95 6.92 6.06
C ASP A 68 -4.53 8.15 5.33
N GLY A 69 -5.78 8.07 4.86
CA GLY A 69 -6.53 9.20 4.30
C GLY A 69 -6.73 9.17 2.79
N ALA A 70 -6.08 8.26 2.07
CA ALA A 70 -6.17 8.20 0.60
C ALA A 70 -7.55 7.71 0.13
N LYS A 71 -8.00 8.21 -1.03
CA LYS A 71 -9.00 7.52 -1.84
C LYS A 71 -8.27 6.44 -2.65
N THR A 72 -8.49 5.17 -2.31
CA THR A 72 -7.76 4.06 -2.93
C THR A 72 -8.66 3.21 -3.81
N TYR A 73 -8.32 3.04 -5.09
CA TYR A 73 -8.97 2.06 -5.97
C TYR A 73 -8.18 0.76 -5.94
N SER A 74 -8.83 -0.36 -5.60
CA SER A 74 -8.26 -1.70 -5.67
C SER A 74 -8.82 -2.40 -6.89
N VAL A 75 -7.93 -2.72 -7.83
CA VAL A 75 -8.28 -3.33 -9.12
C VAL A 75 -7.95 -4.82 -9.07
N ASP A 76 -8.88 -5.60 -9.59
CA ASP A 76 -8.78 -7.04 -9.79
C ASP A 76 -9.38 -7.44 -11.14
N LEU A 77 -9.27 -8.71 -11.51
CA LEU A 77 -9.90 -9.26 -12.72
C LEU A 77 -11.43 -9.09 -12.70
N ASP A 78 -12.05 -9.21 -11.53
CA ASP A 78 -13.51 -9.11 -11.36
C ASP A 78 -14.02 -7.66 -11.20
N GLY A 79 -13.16 -6.66 -11.40
CA GLY A 79 -13.53 -5.24 -11.35
C GLY A 79 -12.82 -4.42 -10.27
N ILE A 80 -13.35 -3.23 -9.99
CA ILE A 80 -12.71 -2.23 -9.11
C ILE A 80 -13.53 -2.05 -7.84
N LEU A 81 -12.84 -2.00 -6.71
CA LEU A 81 -13.39 -1.57 -5.42
C LEU A 81 -12.77 -0.26 -5.01
N GLN A 82 -13.56 0.62 -4.41
CA GLN A 82 -13.07 1.85 -3.81
C GLN A 82 -12.96 1.68 -2.29
N PHE A 83 -11.77 1.91 -1.78
CA PHE A 83 -11.44 1.97 -0.37
C PHE A 83 -11.32 3.44 0.03
N HIS A 84 -11.98 3.80 1.11
CA HIS A 84 -11.87 5.14 1.68
C HIS A 84 -11.93 5.05 3.21
N ARG A 85 -11.53 6.12 3.89
CA ARG A 85 -11.67 6.20 5.34
C ARG A 85 -13.15 6.11 5.73
N GLY A 86 -13.49 5.20 6.63
CA GLY A 86 -14.84 5.09 7.19
C GLY A 86 -15.08 6.10 8.31
N PRO A 87 -16.33 6.24 8.78
CA PRO A 87 -16.63 7.09 9.94
C PRO A 87 -15.90 6.56 11.19
N GLY A 88 -15.06 7.42 11.79
CA GLY A 88 -14.19 7.10 12.93
C GLY A 88 -12.77 6.69 12.54
N LYS A 89 -11.79 6.93 13.42
CA LYS A 89 -10.34 6.71 13.17
C LYS A 89 -9.91 5.24 12.93
N GLN A 90 -10.83 4.27 12.89
CA GLN A 90 -10.47 2.85 13.03
C GLN A 90 -10.85 1.92 11.87
N LYS A 91 -11.75 2.26 10.95
CA LYS A 91 -12.15 1.32 9.88
C LYS A 91 -12.23 1.99 8.51
N HIS A 92 -11.56 1.42 7.50
CA HIS A 92 -11.82 1.75 6.10
C HIS A 92 -13.21 1.21 5.70
N ARG A 93 -13.86 1.92 4.77
CA ARG A 93 -15.04 1.45 4.06
C ARG A 93 -14.64 1.00 2.68
N VAL A 94 -15.31 -0.05 2.22
CA VAL A 94 -15.16 -0.59 0.86
C VAL A 94 -16.49 -0.43 0.17
N THR A 95 -16.50 0.20 -1.00
CA THR A 95 -17.67 0.36 -1.86
C THR A 95 -17.37 -0.23 -3.23
N SER A 96 -18.36 -0.92 -3.82
CA SER A 96 -18.27 -1.30 -5.23
C SER A 96 -18.35 -0.05 -6.12
N THR A 97 -17.80 -0.14 -7.32
CA THR A 97 -17.90 0.91 -8.33
C THR A 97 -17.90 0.29 -9.72
N ASP A 98 -18.65 0.88 -10.64
CA ASP A 98 -18.69 0.47 -12.05
C ASP A 98 -17.56 1.08 -12.89
N LYS A 99 -16.58 1.70 -12.22
CA LYS A 99 -15.41 2.29 -12.87
C LYS A 99 -14.49 1.23 -13.45
N THR A 100 -13.85 1.60 -14.53
CA THR A 100 -12.82 0.82 -15.23
C THR A 100 -11.43 1.43 -15.02
N LEU A 101 -10.39 0.75 -15.50
CA LEU A 101 -9.03 1.31 -15.53
C LEU A 101 -8.94 2.64 -16.27
N LYS A 102 -9.77 2.84 -17.31
CA LYS A 102 -9.84 4.11 -18.06
C LYS A 102 -10.37 5.27 -17.23
N ASP A 103 -11.16 4.98 -16.20
CA ASP A 103 -11.74 6.01 -15.33
C ASP A 103 -10.83 6.34 -14.14
N VAL A 104 -10.07 5.35 -13.63
CA VAL A 104 -9.26 5.52 -12.41
C VAL A 104 -7.82 5.95 -12.68
N LEU A 105 -7.19 5.50 -13.77
CA LEU A 105 -5.79 5.84 -14.06
C LEU A 105 -5.57 7.34 -14.33
N PRO A 106 -6.45 8.07 -15.04
CA PRO A 106 -6.25 9.49 -15.31
C PRO A 106 -6.36 10.39 -14.06
N VAL A 107 -7.04 9.92 -13.02
CA VAL A 107 -7.26 10.68 -11.77
C VAL A 107 -6.31 10.27 -10.65
N SER A 108 -5.49 9.23 -10.85
CA SER A 108 -4.61 8.70 -9.81
C SER A 108 -3.31 9.51 -9.71
N ASP A 109 -2.98 9.95 -8.50
CA ASP A 109 -1.68 10.56 -8.20
C ASP A 109 -0.58 9.50 -8.06
N VAL A 110 -0.97 8.28 -7.65
CA VAL A 110 -0.08 7.13 -7.49
C VAL A 110 -0.71 5.89 -8.11
N VAL A 111 0.07 5.13 -8.88
CA VAL A 111 -0.34 3.82 -9.42
C VAL A 111 0.67 2.75 -8.99
N ILE A 112 0.15 1.72 -8.33
CA ILE A 112 0.95 0.62 -7.76
C ILE A 112 0.48 -0.67 -8.42
N ALA A 113 1.34 -1.35 -9.18
CA ALA A 113 1.01 -2.60 -9.86
C ALA A 113 1.80 -3.78 -9.32
N GLY A 114 1.12 -4.93 -9.20
CA GLY A 114 1.72 -6.16 -8.72
C GLY A 114 1.05 -7.41 -9.28
N VAL A 115 0.75 -7.42 -10.57
CA VAL A 115 0.11 -8.56 -11.24
C VAL A 115 1.19 -9.58 -11.61
N PRO A 116 1.09 -10.85 -11.14
CA PRO A 116 2.05 -11.91 -11.46
C PRO A 116 1.76 -12.52 -12.84
N ASP A 117 1.68 -11.67 -13.87
CA ASP A 117 1.46 -12.06 -15.25
C ASP A 117 2.38 -11.25 -16.16
N LYS A 118 3.22 -11.96 -16.92
CA LYS A 118 4.14 -11.39 -17.92
C LYS A 118 3.41 -10.64 -19.03
N LYS A 119 2.19 -11.06 -19.38
CA LYS A 119 1.38 -10.46 -20.45
C LYS A 119 0.72 -9.17 -19.99
N PHE A 120 0.44 -9.03 -18.70
CA PHE A 120 -0.19 -7.83 -18.16
C PHE A 120 0.72 -6.61 -18.30
N LYS A 121 0.15 -5.50 -18.81
CA LYS A 121 0.80 -4.20 -18.92
C LYS A 121 -0.18 -3.11 -18.51
N VAL A 122 0.28 -2.18 -17.68
CA VAL A 122 -0.48 -0.97 -17.32
C VAL A 122 -0.55 -0.06 -18.55
N PRO A 123 -1.74 0.39 -18.98
CA PRO A 123 -1.88 1.32 -20.11
C PRO A 123 -1.36 2.70 -19.71
N THR A 124 -0.12 3.00 -20.08
CA THR A 124 0.61 4.20 -19.65
C THR A 124 0.04 5.50 -20.22
N GLU A 125 -0.62 5.43 -21.36
CA GLU A 125 -1.28 6.55 -22.02
C GLU A 125 -2.42 7.15 -21.19
N LEU A 126 -3.02 6.36 -20.30
CA LEU A 126 -4.09 6.78 -19.40
C LEU A 126 -3.56 7.42 -18.11
N LEU A 127 -2.25 7.37 -17.87
CA LEU A 127 -1.67 7.88 -16.63
C LEU A 127 -1.71 9.40 -16.58
N LYS A 128 -2.09 9.92 -15.42
CA LYS A 128 -1.97 11.33 -15.09
C LYS A 128 -0.51 11.81 -15.25
N PRO A 129 -0.24 12.95 -15.91
CA PRO A 129 1.09 13.55 -15.90
C PRO A 129 1.56 13.83 -14.47
N GLY A 130 2.79 13.47 -14.15
CA GLY A 130 3.38 13.60 -12.82
C GLY A 130 3.04 12.45 -11.85
N VAL A 131 2.39 11.38 -12.30
CA VAL A 131 2.05 10.22 -11.45
C VAL A 131 3.29 9.58 -10.81
N VAL A 132 3.15 9.05 -9.60
CA VAL A 132 4.15 8.15 -9.01
C VAL A 132 3.79 6.70 -9.36
N ALA A 133 4.65 6.01 -10.09
CA ALA A 133 4.42 4.63 -10.51
C ALA A 133 5.32 3.64 -9.76
N ILE A 134 4.75 2.59 -9.18
CA ILE A 134 5.49 1.58 -8.41
C ILE A 134 5.13 0.18 -8.90
N ASN A 135 6.15 -0.61 -9.28
CA ASN A 135 6.00 -2.02 -9.60
C ASN A 135 6.51 -2.88 -8.43
N PHE A 136 5.64 -3.73 -7.88
CA PHE A 136 6.01 -4.72 -6.87
C PHE A 136 5.92 -6.17 -7.34
N SER A 137 5.44 -6.42 -8.55
CA SER A 137 5.51 -7.74 -9.17
C SER A 137 6.95 -8.10 -9.54
N THR A 138 7.24 -9.39 -9.55
CA THR A 138 8.44 -9.93 -10.21
C THR A 138 8.40 -9.71 -11.73
N ASP A 139 7.20 -9.65 -12.30
CA ASP A 139 6.99 -9.34 -13.70
C ASP A 139 6.97 -7.83 -13.95
N ARG A 140 7.38 -7.43 -15.14
CA ARG A 140 7.35 -6.01 -15.54
C ARG A 140 5.93 -5.62 -15.90
N ASN A 141 5.17 -5.04 -14.96
CA ASN A 141 3.81 -4.58 -15.25
C ASN A 141 3.76 -3.23 -15.97
N PHE A 142 4.81 -2.40 -15.90
CA PHE A 142 4.85 -1.13 -16.62
C PHE A 142 5.76 -1.23 -17.86
N PRO A 143 5.30 -0.78 -19.04
CA PRO A 143 6.17 -0.55 -20.19
C PRO A 143 7.08 0.66 -19.97
N ASP A 144 8.15 0.80 -20.77
CA ASP A 144 9.13 1.89 -20.63
C ASP A 144 8.53 3.30 -20.83
N SER A 145 7.42 3.40 -21.58
CA SER A 145 6.63 4.62 -21.79
C SER A 145 6.11 5.24 -20.50
N VAL A 146 6.12 4.51 -19.37
CA VAL A 146 5.77 5.08 -18.06
C VAL A 146 6.63 6.29 -17.69
N LYS A 147 7.90 6.31 -18.16
CA LYS A 147 8.86 7.39 -17.88
C LYS A 147 8.47 8.72 -18.50
N GLU A 148 7.62 8.72 -19.52
CA GLU A 148 7.14 9.95 -20.18
C GLU A 148 6.05 10.65 -19.38
N LYS A 149 5.35 9.92 -18.50
CA LYS A 149 4.23 10.44 -17.69
C LYS A 149 4.58 10.56 -16.23
N ALA A 150 5.34 9.60 -15.68
CA ALA A 150 5.60 9.51 -14.26
C ALA A 150 6.64 10.55 -13.82
N SER A 151 6.37 11.22 -12.70
CA SER A 151 7.38 12.04 -12.02
C SER A 151 8.47 11.17 -11.42
N VAL A 152 8.08 10.01 -10.88
CA VAL A 152 8.96 8.99 -10.33
C VAL A 152 8.44 7.61 -10.70
N PHE A 153 9.34 6.75 -11.17
CA PHE A 153 9.04 5.34 -11.42
C PHE A 153 9.97 4.43 -10.60
N VAL A 154 9.37 3.54 -9.81
CA VAL A 154 10.06 2.52 -9.03
C VAL A 154 9.85 1.15 -9.71
N PRO A 155 10.85 0.61 -10.43
CA PRO A 155 10.67 -0.59 -11.26
C PRO A 155 10.59 -1.89 -10.46
N ALA A 156 11.11 -1.91 -9.23
CA ALA A 156 11.07 -3.07 -8.34
C ALA A 156 11.25 -2.64 -6.88
N ILE A 157 10.61 -3.36 -5.95
CA ILE A 157 10.71 -3.07 -4.50
C ILE A 157 11.39 -4.17 -3.68
N GLY A 158 11.88 -5.24 -4.32
CA GLY A 158 12.38 -6.44 -3.61
C GLY A 158 13.43 -6.14 -2.54
N LYS A 159 14.35 -5.21 -2.80
CA LYS A 159 15.35 -4.75 -1.81
C LYS A 159 14.68 -4.13 -0.58
N MET A 160 13.67 -3.29 -0.78
CA MET A 160 12.92 -2.68 0.33
C MET A 160 12.13 -3.72 1.12
N THR A 161 11.57 -4.74 0.47
CA THR A 161 10.90 -5.84 1.17
C THR A 161 11.86 -6.58 2.11
N ILE A 162 13.11 -6.83 1.69
CA ILE A 162 14.14 -7.46 2.52
C ILE A 162 14.49 -6.57 3.73
N VAL A 163 14.66 -5.26 3.52
CA VAL A 163 14.92 -4.30 4.63
C VAL A 163 13.74 -4.27 5.61
N MET A 164 12.50 -4.31 5.12
CA MET A 164 11.32 -4.34 6.00
C MET A 164 11.21 -5.66 6.77
N LEU A 165 11.65 -6.78 6.19
CA LEU A 165 11.76 -8.05 6.90
C LEU A 165 12.76 -7.94 8.07
N GLN A 166 13.96 -7.40 7.83
CA GLN A 166 14.97 -7.19 8.88
C GLN A 166 14.43 -6.28 9.99
N ARG A 167 13.75 -5.19 9.64
CA ARG A 167 13.08 -4.29 10.59
C ARG A 167 12.02 -5.02 11.43
N ASN A 168 11.19 -5.84 10.79
CA ASN A 168 10.17 -6.61 11.49
C ASN A 168 10.78 -7.66 12.42
N LEU A 169 11.88 -8.30 12.02
CA LEU A 169 12.63 -9.23 12.87
C LEU A 169 13.17 -8.53 14.13
N MET A 170 13.79 -7.36 13.99
CA MET A 170 14.28 -6.59 15.14
C MET A 170 13.14 -6.23 16.10
N ARG A 171 11.99 -5.78 15.58
CA ARG A 171 10.81 -5.51 16.41
C ARG A 171 10.30 -6.72 17.16
N LEU A 172 10.26 -7.88 16.51
CA LEU A 172 9.83 -9.13 17.13
C LEU A 172 10.81 -9.55 18.25
N TYR A 173 12.11 -9.37 18.03
CA TYR A 173 13.13 -9.60 19.05
C TYR A 173 12.90 -8.71 20.28
N ASP A 174 12.73 -7.40 20.07
CA ASP A 174 12.46 -6.45 21.16
C ASP A 174 11.17 -6.83 21.93
N TYR A 175 10.11 -7.18 21.22
CA TYR A 175 8.85 -7.59 21.85
C TYR A 175 8.93 -8.86 22.68
N ARG A 176 9.83 -9.78 22.30
CA ARG A 176 10.13 -10.99 23.07
C ARG A 176 10.96 -10.64 24.31
N ARG A 177 11.95 -9.75 24.19
CA ARG A 177 12.80 -9.34 25.31
C ARG A 177 11.99 -8.58 26.37
N ASP A 178 11.09 -7.72 25.94
CA ASP A 178 10.25 -6.89 26.81
C ASP A 178 8.98 -7.63 27.29
N ALA A 179 8.82 -8.92 26.96
CA ALA A 179 7.78 -9.75 27.54
C ALA A 179 8.25 -10.24 28.93
N PRO A 180 7.47 -10.02 30.01
CA PRO A 180 7.84 -10.55 31.32
C PRO A 180 7.99 -12.07 31.23
N PHE A 181 9.12 -12.58 31.72
CA PHE A 181 9.46 -14.00 31.77
C PHE A 181 8.38 -14.76 32.57
N ARG A 182 7.33 -15.25 31.93
CA ARG A 182 6.40 -16.20 32.52
C ARG A 182 7.00 -17.60 32.39
N PHE A 183 7.84 -17.98 33.34
CA PHE A 183 8.01 -19.40 33.66
C PHE A 183 6.67 -19.90 34.22
N ARG A 184 5.90 -20.62 33.40
CA ARG A 184 4.93 -21.60 33.94
C ARG A 184 5.70 -22.89 34.17
N PHE A 185 6.15 -23.09 35.40
CA PHE A 185 6.30 -24.44 35.91
C PHE A 185 4.92 -24.87 36.41
N SER A 186 4.38 -25.92 35.79
CA SER A 186 3.28 -26.73 36.29
C SER A 186 3.43 -28.10 35.65
#